data_AF-A0A672IFW1-F1
#
_entry.id   AF-A0A672IFW1-F1
#
_cell.length_a   1.000
_cell.length_b   1.000
_cell.length_c   1.000
_cell.angle_alpha   90.00
_cell.angle_beta   90.00
_cell.angle_gamma   90.00
#
_symmetry.space_group_name_H-M   'P 1'
#
loop_
_entity.id
_entity.type
_entity.pdbx_description
1 polymer ?
#
loop_
_entity_poly.entity_id
_entity_poly.type
_entity_poly.pdbx_seq_one_letter_code
_entity_poly.pdbx_strand_id
1 'polypeptide(L)'
;MEAAAQIPAGRTTRGGGVHVEIIQGTIETQQVDALVSPMIGYNLQTTGIGNTLHQRVGPQLKAAFKAAAGSEVMLGFPVLVENLPGLPSHAVFFLSLCPWNGDPDGAAVEVLKMGIDSILTTCDSRGFGSVVFPALGAGLMLSFPIAVVAKVLLEGIYTFQQQRTSSRPLTVRIVIHPDDHVSSEVFICAEEEIHRNQVQGCAEPPFTPTAKLSESKRIVLLGKTGSGKSSLANIILGENLFTVHHSSVSGTSTCQSETRDISDRKITLVDTPGLFDTERSEEDLNREIMKCITECAPGIHGFLIVLRVERFSEQEQAVISRICEYFSEDALKHAVVVFTFGNELPEGMKIEKFIRENQKLSDLVNRCGGRCHVFDNKHWNNNTLQNDYRSNRFQREELLKTIDKLTVERNGQCYTNDTLQAVEGEIQTVEEQIRQSSPEDLPPEEIRNQARRQVANRFLIELAGVTTGILLGALFGVEVLVRAVATVVTHPSQAINLMKKVPALMGAPAAAVAGGEAALAVGVGAGVTAAAVAATGGVLGGIIGHEAAQGAETAQDAVERAAKAVIGQRKSLRRP
;
A
#
# COMPACT_ATOMS: atom_id res chain seq x y z
N MET A 1 -23.00 -28.46 25.77
CA MET A 1 -21.70 -29.11 25.99
C MET A 1 -21.07 -29.23 24.61
N GLU A 2 -20.42 -28.16 24.17
CA GLU A 2 -19.88 -28.03 22.82
C GLU A 2 -18.49 -27.44 22.97
N ALA A 3 -17.51 -28.17 22.44
CA ALA A 3 -16.10 -28.02 22.75
C ALA A 3 -15.54 -26.71 22.18
N ALA A 4 -14.94 -25.91 23.06
CA ALA A 4 -14.09 -24.80 22.67
C ALA A 4 -12.89 -25.34 21.89
N ALA A 5 -12.65 -24.80 20.69
CA ALA A 5 -11.44 -25.05 19.94
C ALA A 5 -10.24 -24.53 20.75
N GLN A 6 -9.45 -25.44 21.29
CA GLN A 6 -8.21 -25.14 21.99
C GLN A 6 -7.15 -24.67 20.99
N ILE A 7 -6.69 -23.43 21.19
CA ILE A 7 -5.48 -22.86 20.59
C ILE A 7 -4.28 -23.70 21.09
N PRO A 8 -3.26 -24.01 20.27
CA PRO A 8 -2.21 -24.96 20.65
C PRO A 8 -1.40 -24.44 21.83
N ALA A 9 -1.15 -25.32 22.81
CA ALA A 9 -0.30 -25.05 23.96
C ALA A 9 1.13 -24.69 23.52
N GLY A 10 1.68 -23.64 24.15
CA GLY A 10 3.02 -23.11 23.89
C GLY A 10 4.13 -24.17 23.91
N ARG A 11 5.07 -24.04 22.98
CA ARG A 11 6.27 -24.90 22.92
C ARG A 11 7.28 -24.45 23.97
N THR A 12 7.53 -25.31 24.95
CA THR A 12 8.54 -25.16 26.00
C THR A 12 9.97 -25.25 25.45
N THR A 13 10.75 -24.16 25.59
CA THR A 13 12.21 -24.21 25.64
C THR A 13 12.66 -24.29 27.10
N ARG A 14 13.56 -25.24 27.41
CA ARG A 14 14.06 -25.54 28.76
C ARG A 14 15.08 -24.48 29.18
N GLY A 15 14.80 -23.77 30.28
CA GLY A 15 15.80 -23.04 31.07
C GLY A 15 15.25 -21.74 31.68
N GLY A 16 14.60 -21.84 32.85
CA GLY A 16 14.27 -20.72 33.77
C GLY A 16 13.98 -19.36 33.12
N GLY A 17 13.08 -19.31 32.14
CA GLY A 17 12.90 -18.15 31.26
C GLY A 17 11.73 -17.25 31.66
N VAL A 18 11.80 -15.99 31.22
CA VAL A 18 10.63 -15.12 31.14
C VAL A 18 9.68 -15.73 30.12
N HIS A 19 8.42 -15.94 30.48
CA HIS A 19 7.39 -16.50 29.60
C HIS A 19 6.45 -15.39 29.15
N VAL A 20 6.30 -15.20 27.83
CA VAL A 20 5.36 -14.22 27.28
C VAL A 20 4.07 -14.93 26.88
N GLU A 21 2.94 -14.37 27.32
CA GLU A 21 1.59 -14.84 26.95
C GLU A 21 0.79 -13.68 26.35
N ILE A 22 0.42 -13.75 25.07
CA ILE A 22 -0.50 -12.78 24.45
C ILE A 22 -1.91 -13.38 24.50
N ILE A 23 -2.84 -12.69 25.17
CA ILE A 23 -4.23 -13.16 25.29
C ILE A 23 -5.24 -12.05 24.99
N GLN A 24 -6.41 -12.45 24.51
CA GLN A 24 -7.57 -11.57 24.46
C GLN A 24 -8.35 -11.64 25.78
N GLY A 25 -8.68 -10.48 26.34
CA GLY A 25 -9.36 -10.38 27.64
C GLY A 25 -9.41 -8.96 28.17
N THR A 26 -9.99 -8.81 29.37
CA THR A 26 -9.91 -7.55 30.10
C THR A 26 -8.91 -7.65 31.23
N ILE A 27 -8.14 -6.59 31.47
CA ILE A 27 -6.99 -6.62 32.38
C ILE A 27 -7.40 -6.77 33.85
N GLU A 28 -8.56 -6.22 34.22
CA GLU A 28 -9.07 -6.22 35.60
C GLU A 28 -9.59 -7.58 36.09
N THR A 29 -9.73 -8.56 35.18
CA THR A 29 -10.19 -9.92 35.51
C THR A 29 -9.06 -10.93 35.62
N GLN A 30 -7.82 -10.51 35.35
CA GLN A 30 -6.66 -11.40 35.33
C GLN A 30 -6.17 -11.73 36.74
N GLN A 31 -5.87 -13.01 36.98
CA GLN A 31 -5.18 -13.46 38.18
C GLN A 31 -3.67 -13.44 37.93
N VAL A 32 -3.01 -12.39 38.43
CA VAL A 32 -1.56 -12.17 38.35
C VAL A 32 -1.10 -11.42 39.60
N ASP A 33 0.21 -11.43 39.90
CA ASP A 33 0.73 -10.73 41.08
C ASP A 33 0.64 -9.21 40.92
N ALA A 34 0.96 -8.70 39.72
CA ALA A 34 0.97 -7.27 39.43
C ALA A 34 0.25 -6.88 38.14
N LEU A 35 -0.44 -5.75 38.17
CA LEU A 35 -1.14 -5.17 37.01
C LEU A 35 -0.55 -3.81 36.63
N VAL A 36 -0.42 -3.55 35.33
CA VAL A 36 0.04 -2.25 34.83
C VAL A 36 -1.13 -1.39 34.37
N SER A 37 -1.25 -0.19 34.95
CA SER A 37 -2.26 0.82 34.59
C SER A 37 -1.57 2.06 34.04
N PRO A 38 -1.68 2.36 32.73
CA PRO A 38 -1.15 3.59 32.18
C PRO A 38 -1.95 4.80 32.67
N MET A 39 -1.29 5.94 32.84
CA MET A 39 -1.88 7.23 33.19
C MET A 39 -1.11 8.39 32.57
N ILE A 40 -1.67 9.60 32.64
CA ILE A 40 -1.00 10.84 32.20
C ILE A 40 -0.85 11.75 33.41
N GLY A 41 0.40 12.08 33.74
CA GLY A 41 0.72 12.91 34.90
C GLY A 41 0.26 12.26 36.21
N TYR A 42 -0.41 13.03 37.06
CA TYR A 42 -0.85 12.59 38.39
C TYR A 42 -2.30 12.04 38.39
N ASN A 43 -2.96 11.94 37.23
CA ASN A 43 -4.37 11.59 37.16
C ASN A 43 -4.58 10.12 36.78
N LEU A 44 -4.96 9.30 37.77
CA LEU A 44 -5.23 7.87 37.63
C LEU A 44 -6.35 7.53 36.66
N GLN A 45 -7.27 8.44 36.40
CA GLN A 45 -8.50 8.20 35.64
C GLN A 45 -8.42 8.68 34.20
N THR A 46 -7.23 8.98 33.70
CA THR A 46 -7.05 9.39 32.29
C THR A 46 -7.23 8.23 31.34
N THR A 47 -7.07 6.99 31.77
CA THR A 47 -7.23 5.80 30.91
C THR A 47 -8.46 4.98 31.29
N GLY A 48 -8.95 4.17 30.35
CA GLY A 48 -10.06 3.26 30.61
C GLY A 48 -9.78 2.29 31.75
N ILE A 49 -8.54 1.76 31.81
CA ILE A 49 -8.08 0.86 32.87
C ILE A 49 -8.11 1.56 34.23
N GLY A 50 -7.55 2.76 34.29
CA GLY A 50 -7.55 3.56 35.52
C GLY A 50 -8.96 3.89 36.03
N ASN A 51 -9.91 4.17 35.12
CA ASN A 51 -11.32 4.34 35.47
C ASN A 51 -11.96 3.05 36.01
N THR A 52 -11.71 1.91 35.36
CA THR A 52 -12.22 0.61 35.82
C THR A 52 -11.68 0.24 37.21
N LEU A 53 -10.39 0.48 37.45
CA LEU A 53 -9.77 0.26 38.76
C LEU A 53 -10.39 1.17 39.83
N HIS A 54 -10.62 2.45 39.50
CA HIS A 54 -11.28 3.37 40.43
C HIS A 54 -12.72 2.96 40.76
N GLN A 55 -13.48 2.46 39.78
CA GLN A 55 -14.84 1.95 40.01
C GLN A 55 -14.87 0.71 40.90
N ARG A 56 -13.88 -0.18 40.80
CA ARG A 56 -13.79 -1.40 41.61
C ARG A 56 -13.31 -1.14 43.04
N VAL A 57 -12.22 -0.40 43.20
CA VAL A 57 -11.56 -0.17 44.50
C VAL A 57 -12.18 1.01 45.25
N GLY A 58 -12.73 1.98 44.51
CA GLY A 58 -13.33 3.19 45.08
C GLY A 58 -12.30 4.23 45.54
N PRO A 59 -12.70 5.16 46.43
CA PRO A 59 -11.88 6.32 46.83
C PRO A 59 -10.53 5.97 47.45
N GLN A 60 -10.41 4.78 48.04
CA GLN A 60 -9.19 4.29 48.68
C GLN A 60 -8.02 4.18 47.68
N LEU A 61 -8.30 3.91 46.40
CA LEU A 61 -7.29 3.84 45.35
C LEU A 61 -6.49 5.14 45.24
N LYS A 62 -7.20 6.27 45.24
CA LYS A 62 -6.60 7.60 45.10
C LYS A 62 -5.80 7.97 46.35
N ALA A 63 -6.22 7.55 47.53
CA ALA A 63 -5.50 7.76 48.77
C ALA A 63 -4.20 6.94 48.81
N ALA A 64 -4.27 5.65 48.46
CA ALA A 64 -3.12 4.76 48.41
C ALA A 64 -2.09 5.21 47.36
N PHE A 65 -2.55 5.61 46.17
CA PHE A 65 -1.68 6.18 45.16
C PHE A 65 -1.00 7.47 45.61
N LYS A 66 -1.73 8.41 46.23
CA LYS A 66 -1.12 9.65 46.74
C LYS A 66 -0.06 9.38 47.80
N ALA A 67 -0.29 8.40 48.67
CA ALA A 67 0.69 8.00 49.68
C ALA A 67 1.96 7.39 49.05
N ALA A 68 1.80 6.61 47.96
CA ALA A 68 2.93 5.99 47.25
C ALA A 68 3.68 6.95 46.29
N ALA A 69 2.96 7.85 45.61
CA ALA A 69 3.51 8.78 44.64
C ALA A 69 4.22 9.99 45.29
N GLY A 70 3.84 10.37 46.51
CA GLY A 70 4.33 11.59 47.13
C GLY A 70 3.86 12.84 46.36
N SER A 71 4.72 13.86 46.25
CA SER A 71 4.38 15.16 45.65
C SER A 71 4.50 15.22 44.13
N GLU A 72 5.25 14.31 43.50
CA GLU A 72 5.53 14.34 42.06
C GLU A 72 5.57 12.93 41.47
N VAL A 73 5.18 12.82 40.20
CA VAL A 73 5.23 11.58 39.44
C VAL A 73 6.14 11.80 38.24
N MET A 74 7.19 11.01 38.13
CA MET A 74 8.15 11.07 37.03
C MET A 74 7.66 10.23 35.85
N LEU A 75 7.86 10.73 34.63
CA LEU A 75 7.54 9.99 33.40
C LEU A 75 8.44 8.75 33.30
N GLY A 76 7.85 7.62 32.91
CA GLY A 76 8.60 6.37 32.70
C GLY A 76 9.00 5.65 33.99
N PHE A 77 8.63 6.17 35.16
CA PHE A 77 8.82 5.49 36.44
C PHE A 77 7.45 5.14 37.05
N PRO A 78 7.14 3.85 37.25
CA PRO A 78 5.84 3.44 37.74
C PRO A 78 5.71 3.69 39.25
N VAL A 79 4.56 4.16 39.69
CA VAL A 79 4.19 4.18 41.11
C VAL A 79 3.55 2.84 41.47
N LEU A 80 4.21 2.08 42.34
CA LEU A 80 3.73 0.79 42.83
C LEU A 80 2.79 0.97 44.03
N VAL A 81 1.56 0.44 43.92
CA VAL A 81 0.58 0.40 45.01
C VAL A 81 0.21 -1.05 45.27
N GLU A 82 0.31 -1.49 46.53
CA GLU A 82 0.10 -2.88 46.93
C GLU A 82 -1.08 -3.01 47.90
N ASN A 83 -1.64 -4.23 47.99
CA ASN A 83 -2.68 -4.61 48.95
C ASN A 83 -4.00 -3.83 48.82
N LEU A 84 -4.43 -3.54 47.59
CA LEU A 84 -5.71 -2.88 47.32
C LEU A 84 -6.88 -3.87 47.42
N PRO A 85 -7.91 -3.59 48.24
CA PRO A 85 -9.06 -4.48 48.36
C PRO A 85 -9.90 -4.47 47.07
N GLY A 86 -10.40 -5.65 46.67
CA GLY A 86 -11.33 -5.79 45.54
C GLY A 86 -10.68 -6.00 44.17
N LEU A 87 -9.34 -6.13 44.10
CA LEU A 87 -8.63 -6.55 42.88
C LEU A 87 -8.14 -8.00 43.01
N PRO A 88 -8.16 -8.77 41.91
CA PRO A 88 -7.58 -10.11 41.88
C PRO A 88 -6.04 -10.11 41.95
N SER A 89 -5.40 -8.97 41.67
CA SER A 89 -3.94 -8.80 41.77
C SER A 89 -3.50 -8.21 43.10
N HIS A 90 -2.29 -8.56 43.55
CA HIS A 90 -1.72 -8.06 44.81
C HIS A 90 -1.14 -6.64 44.67
N ALA A 91 -0.72 -6.27 43.47
CA ALA A 91 -0.07 -5.01 43.16
C ALA A 91 -0.63 -4.34 41.88
N VAL A 92 -0.53 -3.01 41.83
CA VAL A 92 -0.80 -2.20 40.64
C VAL A 92 0.35 -1.21 40.43
N PHE A 93 0.95 -1.24 39.24
CA PHE A 93 1.88 -0.24 38.75
C PHE A 93 1.13 0.85 37.99
N PHE A 94 1.17 2.08 38.48
CA PHE A 94 0.66 3.24 37.77
C PHE A 94 1.80 3.89 36.98
N LEU A 95 1.78 3.71 35.66
CA LEU A 95 2.83 4.19 34.78
C LEU A 95 2.42 5.50 34.11
N SER A 96 3.10 6.59 34.46
CA SER A 96 2.92 7.88 33.80
C SER A 96 3.66 7.89 32.47
N LEU A 97 2.90 8.05 31.39
CA LEU A 97 3.41 8.15 30.02
C LEU A 97 3.09 9.52 29.45
N CYS A 98 3.86 9.93 28.44
CA CYS A 98 3.52 11.09 27.62
C CYS A 98 2.79 10.64 26.35
N PRO A 99 1.88 11.47 25.81
CA PRO A 99 1.21 11.16 24.54
C PRO A 99 2.20 11.00 23.39
N TRP A 100 1.83 10.15 22.45
CA TRP A 100 2.54 9.92 21.21
C TRP A 100 2.70 11.22 20.42
N ASN A 101 3.91 11.48 19.94
CA ASN A 101 4.29 12.69 19.23
C ASN A 101 4.61 12.46 17.75
N GLY A 102 4.37 11.25 17.21
CA GLY A 102 4.66 10.92 15.82
C GLY A 102 6.08 10.41 15.55
N ASP A 103 6.94 10.33 16.57
CA ASP A 103 8.35 9.98 16.42
C ASP A 103 8.68 8.62 17.06
N PRO A 104 8.98 7.57 16.27
CA PRO A 104 9.28 6.22 16.75
C PRO A 104 10.58 6.10 17.52
N ASP A 105 11.47 7.09 17.41
CA ASP A 105 12.72 7.17 18.17
C ASP A 105 12.69 8.35 19.16
N GLY A 106 11.51 8.94 19.35
CA GLY A 106 11.31 10.14 20.14
C GLY A 106 11.17 9.87 21.64
N ALA A 107 11.14 10.96 22.41
CA ALA A 107 11.06 10.93 23.87
C ALA A 107 9.88 10.11 24.42
N ALA A 108 8.76 10.04 23.69
CA ALA A 108 7.60 9.25 24.09
C ALA A 108 7.87 7.74 24.10
N VAL A 109 8.62 7.24 23.13
CA VAL A 109 9.04 5.83 23.07
C VAL A 109 10.07 5.52 24.13
N GLU A 110 11.03 6.42 24.34
CA GLU A 110 12.04 6.25 25.40
C GLU A 110 11.41 6.20 26.80
N VAL A 111 10.42 7.05 27.07
CA VAL A 111 9.63 7.00 28.31
C VAL A 111 8.88 5.67 28.45
N LEU A 112 8.34 5.13 27.36
CA LEU A 112 7.67 3.83 27.37
C LEU A 112 8.66 2.68 27.64
N LYS A 113 9.82 2.67 26.98
CA LYS A 113 10.92 1.71 27.21
C LYS A 113 11.38 1.73 28.67
N MET A 114 11.64 2.91 29.21
CA MET A 114 12.01 3.10 30.62
C MET A 114 10.94 2.53 31.57
N GLY A 115 9.66 2.79 31.26
CA GLY A 115 8.54 2.27 32.05
C GLY A 115 8.51 0.74 32.08
N ILE A 116 8.67 0.10 30.93
CA ILE A 116 8.67 -1.37 30.81
C ILE A 116 9.84 -1.97 31.58
N ASP A 117 11.05 -1.45 31.37
CA ASP A 117 12.26 -1.91 32.05
C ASP A 117 12.15 -1.76 33.58
N SER A 118 11.65 -0.60 34.04
CA SER A 118 11.45 -0.34 35.46
C SER A 118 10.43 -1.30 36.09
N ILE A 119 9.33 -1.60 35.40
CA ILE A 119 8.32 -2.55 35.88
C ILE A 119 8.91 -3.96 35.97
N LEU A 120 9.56 -4.45 34.91
CA LEU A 120 10.12 -5.80 34.86
C LEU A 120 11.22 -6.01 35.92
N THR A 121 12.11 -5.03 36.05
CA THR A 121 13.16 -5.02 37.09
C THR A 121 12.56 -4.96 38.50
N THR A 122 11.48 -4.20 38.69
CA THR A 122 10.77 -4.17 39.98
C THR A 122 10.09 -5.51 40.27
N CYS A 123 9.48 -6.16 39.27
CA CYS A 123 8.88 -7.48 39.44
C CYS A 123 9.93 -8.52 39.88
N ASP A 124 11.11 -8.54 39.27
CA ASP A 124 12.16 -9.49 39.63
C ASP A 124 12.73 -9.25 41.04
N SER A 125 13.01 -7.99 41.37
CA SER A 125 13.54 -7.63 42.69
C SER A 125 12.53 -7.83 43.82
N ARG A 126 11.23 -7.65 43.56
CA ARG A 126 10.14 -7.91 44.51
C ARG A 126 9.71 -9.37 44.56
N GLY A 127 10.17 -10.20 43.61
CA GLY A 127 9.83 -11.62 43.54
C GLY A 127 8.42 -11.90 43.04
N PHE A 128 7.85 -11.01 42.22
CA PHE A 128 6.59 -11.29 41.52
C PHE A 128 6.82 -12.37 40.46
N GLY A 129 5.95 -13.38 40.45
CA GLY A 129 5.98 -14.48 39.48
C GLY A 129 5.19 -14.16 38.21
N SER A 130 4.32 -13.16 38.23
CA SER A 130 3.52 -12.76 37.08
C SER A 130 3.19 -11.26 37.04
N VAL A 131 3.21 -10.68 35.84
CA VAL A 131 2.80 -9.29 35.59
C VAL A 131 1.94 -9.21 34.33
N VAL A 132 0.89 -8.40 34.38
CA VAL A 132 0.03 -8.14 33.22
C VAL A 132 0.20 -6.74 32.66
N PHE A 133 0.50 -6.67 31.37
CA PHE A 133 0.57 -5.46 30.58
C PHE A 133 -0.66 -5.34 29.68
N PRO A 134 -1.31 -4.17 29.60
CA PRO A 134 -2.18 -3.88 28.47
C PRO A 134 -1.33 -3.55 27.23
N ALA A 135 -1.97 -3.32 26.08
CA ALA A 135 -1.36 -2.59 24.97
C ALA A 135 -1.01 -1.14 25.40
N LEU A 136 0.10 -0.99 26.12
CA LEU A 136 0.49 0.24 26.82
C LEU A 136 0.59 1.42 25.86
N GLY A 137 -0.27 2.42 26.07
CA GLY A 137 -0.24 3.65 25.29
C GLY A 137 -1.10 3.62 24.01
N ALA A 138 -1.63 2.47 23.59
CA ALA A 138 -2.45 2.36 22.37
C ALA A 138 -3.87 2.94 22.50
N GLY A 139 -4.28 3.38 23.69
CA GLY A 139 -5.59 3.98 23.93
C GLY A 139 -5.66 5.46 23.53
N LEU A 140 -6.87 5.98 23.37
CA LEU A 140 -7.21 7.34 22.87
C LEU A 140 -6.44 8.52 23.47
N MET A 141 -5.91 8.37 24.68
CA MET A 141 -5.25 9.46 25.40
C MET A 141 -3.75 9.51 25.19
N LEU A 142 -3.14 8.36 24.92
CA LEU A 142 -1.70 8.23 24.71
C LEU A 142 -1.39 8.01 23.23
N SER A 143 -2.32 7.47 22.44
CA SER A 143 -2.30 7.43 20.97
C SER A 143 -1.05 6.82 20.34
N PHE A 144 -0.34 5.94 21.05
CA PHE A 144 0.77 5.21 20.46
C PHE A 144 0.24 4.25 19.37
N PRO A 145 0.88 4.19 18.20
CA PRO A 145 0.57 3.18 17.21
C PRO A 145 0.78 1.78 17.80
N ILE A 146 -0.19 0.89 17.60
CA ILE A 146 -0.14 -0.45 18.21
C ILE A 146 1.11 -1.24 17.81
N ALA A 147 1.62 -1.05 16.59
CA ALA A 147 2.85 -1.69 16.12
C ALA A 147 4.09 -1.19 16.90
N VAL A 148 4.14 0.10 17.23
CA VAL A 148 5.22 0.67 18.07
C VAL A 148 5.14 0.08 19.47
N VAL A 149 3.94 0.01 20.06
CA VAL A 149 3.74 -0.57 21.39
C VAL A 149 4.13 -2.05 21.41
N ALA A 150 3.69 -2.83 20.42
CA ALA A 150 3.99 -4.26 20.32
C ALA A 150 5.49 -4.50 20.22
N LYS A 151 6.18 -3.78 19.33
CA LYS A 151 7.62 -3.84 19.17
C LYS A 151 8.35 -3.47 20.47
N VAL A 152 8.07 -2.29 21.03
CA VAL A 152 8.76 -1.76 22.22
C VAL A 152 8.55 -2.65 23.45
N LEU A 153 7.33 -3.15 23.65
CA LEU A 153 7.02 -4.04 24.77
C LEU A 153 7.73 -5.38 24.64
N LEU A 154 7.65 -6.03 23.48
CA LEU A 154 8.27 -7.34 23.27
C LEU A 154 9.80 -7.27 23.23
N GLU A 155 10.38 -6.26 22.58
CA GLU A 155 11.84 -6.01 22.61
C GLU A 155 12.33 -5.70 24.03
N GLY A 156 11.55 -4.93 24.80
CA GLY A 156 11.84 -4.63 26.20
C GLY A 156 11.85 -5.89 27.08
N ILE A 157 10.83 -6.75 26.94
CA ILE A 157 10.76 -8.03 27.65
C ILE A 157 11.93 -8.94 27.26
N TYR A 158 12.24 -9.01 25.97
CA TYR A 158 13.36 -9.80 25.47
C TYR A 158 14.71 -9.29 25.99
N THR A 159 14.93 -7.97 25.94
CA THR A 159 16.16 -7.34 26.46
C THR A 159 16.32 -7.62 27.95
N PHE A 160 15.23 -7.46 28.71
CA PHE A 160 15.19 -7.81 30.13
C PHE A 160 15.53 -9.28 30.35
N GLN A 161 14.95 -10.20 29.59
CA GLN A 161 15.25 -11.63 29.69
C GLN A 161 16.74 -11.93 29.47
N GLN A 162 17.39 -11.26 28.51
CA GLN A 162 18.82 -11.47 28.22
C GLN A 162 19.75 -10.89 29.28
N GLN A 163 19.34 -9.80 29.94
CA GLN A 163 20.15 -9.12 30.96
C GLN A 163 19.90 -9.66 32.37
N ARG A 164 18.78 -10.36 32.59
CA ARG A 164 18.38 -10.89 33.89
C ARG A 164 19.30 -12.01 34.37
N THR A 165 19.73 -11.92 35.61
CA THR A 165 20.56 -12.95 36.29
C THR A 165 19.76 -13.92 37.15
N SER A 166 18.52 -13.54 37.51
CA SER A 166 17.58 -14.33 38.30
C SER A 166 17.03 -15.51 37.50
N SER A 167 17.09 -16.71 38.07
CA SER A 167 16.55 -17.93 37.47
C SER A 167 15.08 -18.20 37.83
N ARG A 168 14.41 -17.23 38.50
CA ARG A 168 13.01 -17.38 38.92
C ARG A 168 12.09 -17.24 37.70
N PRO A 169 11.09 -18.12 37.52
CA PRO A 169 10.13 -17.95 36.43
C PRO A 169 9.36 -16.64 36.60
N LEU A 170 9.20 -15.90 35.51
CA LEU A 170 8.38 -14.69 35.45
C LEU A 170 7.48 -14.81 34.22
N THR A 171 6.17 -14.80 34.42
CA THR A 171 5.20 -14.75 33.33
C THR A 171 4.81 -13.31 33.06
N VAL A 172 5.08 -12.83 31.85
CA VAL A 172 4.63 -11.54 31.33
C VAL A 172 3.44 -11.77 30.43
N ARG A 173 2.26 -11.35 30.88
CA ARG A 173 1.01 -11.51 30.13
C ARG A 173 0.64 -10.19 29.46
N ILE A 174 0.43 -10.21 28.15
CA ILE A 174 -0.04 -9.07 27.37
C ILE A 174 -1.53 -9.28 27.10
N VAL A 175 -2.37 -8.39 27.61
CA VAL A 175 -3.83 -8.47 27.47
C VAL A 175 -4.33 -7.43 26.50
N ILE A 176 -5.01 -7.92 25.48
CA ILE A 176 -5.62 -7.12 24.43
C ILE A 176 -7.14 -7.23 24.56
N HIS A 177 -7.86 -6.13 24.37
CA HIS A 177 -9.30 -6.11 24.54
C HIS A 177 -9.98 -7.19 23.67
N PRO A 178 -11.05 -7.89 24.14
CA PRO A 178 -11.65 -9.00 23.40
C PRO A 178 -12.09 -8.63 21.97
N ASP A 179 -12.61 -7.41 21.80
CA ASP A 179 -13.08 -6.89 20.51
C ASP A 179 -11.95 -6.38 19.59
N ASP A 180 -10.70 -6.37 20.06
CA ASP A 180 -9.54 -5.85 19.35
C ASP A 180 -8.66 -6.97 18.78
N HIS A 181 -9.18 -7.65 17.76
CA HIS A 181 -8.47 -8.72 17.06
C HIS A 181 -7.28 -8.19 16.26
N VAL A 182 -7.33 -6.95 15.77
CA VAL A 182 -6.26 -6.32 14.98
C VAL A 182 -5.00 -6.14 15.83
N SER A 183 -5.13 -5.60 17.04
CA SER A 183 -3.99 -5.49 17.95
C SER A 183 -3.43 -6.86 18.32
N SER A 184 -4.28 -7.89 18.47
CA SER A 184 -3.83 -9.25 18.76
C SER A 184 -2.95 -9.81 17.66
N GLU A 185 -3.34 -9.65 16.39
CA GLU A 185 -2.53 -10.09 15.25
C GLU A 185 -1.20 -9.32 15.19
N VAL A 186 -1.20 -8.01 15.45
CA VAL A 186 0.03 -7.20 15.46
C VAL A 186 1.02 -7.68 16.53
N PHE A 187 0.55 -7.97 17.74
CA PHE A 187 1.39 -8.50 18.82
C PHE A 187 1.96 -9.89 18.49
N ILE A 188 1.14 -10.77 17.89
CA ILE A 188 1.59 -12.10 17.46
C ILE A 188 2.65 -11.98 16.34
N CYS A 189 2.41 -11.15 15.33
CA CYS A 189 3.37 -10.91 14.24
C CYS A 189 4.71 -10.35 14.76
N ALA A 190 4.66 -9.39 15.69
CA ALA A 190 5.87 -8.81 16.28
C ALA A 190 6.65 -9.84 17.12
N GLU A 191 5.96 -10.71 17.84
CA GLU A 191 6.59 -11.81 18.58
C GLU A 191 7.29 -12.79 17.63
N GLU A 192 6.64 -13.18 16.53
CA GLU A 192 7.24 -14.05 15.51
C GLU A 192 8.46 -13.44 14.83
N GLU A 193 8.45 -12.13 14.58
CA GLU A 193 9.58 -11.40 13.99
C GLU A 193 10.81 -11.42 14.91
N ILE A 194 10.61 -11.14 16.20
CA ILE A 194 11.68 -11.19 17.22
C ILE A 194 12.26 -12.61 17.33
N HIS A 195 11.41 -13.65 17.29
CA HIS A 195 11.87 -15.04 17.29
C HIS A 195 12.64 -15.41 16.02
N ARG A 196 12.21 -14.94 14.84
CA ARG A 196 12.87 -15.19 13.56
C ARG A 196 14.29 -14.61 13.54
N ASN A 197 14.46 -13.42 14.09
CA ASN A 197 15.76 -12.74 14.19
C ASN A 197 16.76 -13.46 15.11
N GLN A 198 16.28 -14.33 16.02
CA GLN A 198 17.13 -15.10 16.93
C GLN A 198 17.65 -16.41 16.34
N VAL A 199 16.92 -17.04 15.41
CA VAL A 199 17.29 -18.34 14.81
C VAL A 199 18.38 -18.19 13.74
N GLN A 200 18.57 -16.98 13.20
CA GLN A 200 19.51 -16.70 12.11
C GLN A 200 20.76 -15.97 12.61
N GLY A 201 21.60 -16.65 13.40
CA GLY A 201 22.91 -16.14 13.77
C GLY A 201 23.91 -16.24 12.61
N CYS A 202 24.06 -15.20 11.78
CA CYS A 202 25.19 -15.00 10.86
C CYS A 202 25.36 -13.51 10.52
N ALA A 203 26.54 -12.98 10.87
CA ALA A 203 27.23 -11.75 10.44
C ALA A 203 26.42 -10.63 9.76
N GLU A 204 26.47 -9.44 10.38
CA GLU A 204 26.07 -8.15 9.81
C GLU A 204 26.80 -7.84 8.49
N PRO A 205 26.10 -7.32 7.47
CA PRO A 205 26.64 -6.29 6.60
C PRO A 205 26.48 -4.91 7.27
N PRO A 206 27.27 -3.89 6.88
CA PRO A 206 27.42 -2.66 7.65
C PRO A 206 26.09 -1.98 7.89
N PHE A 207 25.86 -1.61 9.15
CA PHE A 207 24.84 -0.65 9.57
C PHE A 207 24.83 0.57 8.63
N THR A 208 23.81 0.65 7.79
CA THR A 208 23.18 1.93 7.45
C THR A 208 21.77 1.86 8.04
N PRO A 209 21.35 2.82 8.87
CA PRO A 209 20.04 2.80 9.48
C PRO A 209 19.00 3.05 8.39
N THR A 210 18.50 1.98 7.78
CA THR A 210 17.19 2.01 7.15
C THR A 210 16.20 1.57 8.21
N ALA A 211 15.65 2.56 8.92
CA ALA A 211 14.26 2.43 9.34
C ALA A 211 13.50 1.88 8.12
N LYS A 212 12.77 0.77 8.25
CA LYS A 212 11.62 0.57 7.38
C LYS A 212 10.71 1.76 7.66
N LEU A 213 10.91 2.85 6.92
CA LEU A 213 9.87 3.84 6.70
C LEU A 213 8.61 3.02 6.44
N SER A 214 7.50 3.36 7.09
CA SER A 214 6.20 2.79 6.74
C SER A 214 6.07 2.86 5.22
N GLU A 215 6.20 1.72 4.52
CA GLU A 215 6.16 1.72 3.08
C GLU A 215 4.81 2.28 2.67
N SER A 216 4.82 3.34 1.85
CA SER A 216 3.57 4.00 1.51
C SER A 216 2.66 3.03 0.76
N LYS A 217 1.39 2.97 1.15
CA LYS A 217 0.37 2.20 0.44
C LYS A 217 0.03 2.92 -0.87
N ARG A 218 0.51 2.35 -1.97
CA ARG A 218 0.32 2.87 -3.34
C ARG A 218 -1.01 2.37 -3.91
N ILE A 219 -1.95 3.27 -4.14
CA ILE A 219 -3.30 2.99 -4.61
C ILE A 219 -3.54 3.72 -5.93
N VAL A 220 -4.03 3.00 -6.94
CA VAL A 220 -4.27 3.55 -8.28
C VAL A 220 -5.76 3.66 -8.54
N LEU A 221 -6.24 4.83 -8.97
CA LEU A 221 -7.63 5.04 -9.38
C LEU A 221 -7.76 4.82 -10.89
N LEU A 222 -8.61 3.88 -11.30
CA LEU A 222 -8.84 3.51 -12.71
C LEU A 222 -10.33 3.69 -13.05
N GLY A 223 -10.63 4.10 -14.28
CA GLY A 223 -12.02 4.29 -14.71
C GLY A 223 -12.14 5.19 -15.94
N LYS A 224 -13.35 5.30 -16.49
CA LYS A 224 -13.61 6.18 -17.64
C LYS A 224 -13.44 7.66 -17.30
N THR A 225 -13.36 8.51 -18.33
CA THR A 225 -13.41 9.97 -18.15
C THR A 225 -14.77 10.36 -17.54
N GLY A 226 -14.75 11.31 -16.60
CA GLY A 226 -15.98 11.79 -15.94
C GLY A 226 -16.55 10.88 -14.85
N SER A 227 -15.93 9.72 -14.55
CA SER A 227 -16.37 8.87 -13.42
C SER A 227 -16.07 9.45 -12.03
N GLY A 228 -15.47 10.64 -11.95
CA GLY A 228 -15.24 11.32 -10.68
C GLY A 228 -14.01 10.85 -9.90
N LYS A 229 -12.99 10.29 -10.57
CA LYS A 229 -11.74 9.81 -9.95
C LYS A 229 -11.02 10.88 -9.13
N SER A 230 -10.71 12.03 -9.72
CA SER A 230 -10.02 13.13 -9.02
C SER A 230 -10.81 13.66 -7.82
N SER A 231 -12.15 13.74 -7.93
CA SER A 231 -13.01 14.13 -6.80
C SER A 231 -12.98 13.09 -5.69
N LEU A 232 -13.04 11.80 -6.04
CA LEU A 232 -12.92 10.70 -5.08
C LEU A 232 -11.55 10.74 -4.40
N ALA A 233 -10.47 10.97 -5.15
CA ALA A 233 -9.12 11.08 -4.60
C ALA A 233 -9.03 12.19 -3.54
N ASN A 234 -9.58 13.38 -3.83
CA ASN A 234 -9.66 14.47 -2.85
C ASN A 234 -10.48 14.09 -1.60
N ILE A 235 -11.60 13.39 -1.76
CA ILE A 235 -12.40 12.90 -0.62
C ILE A 235 -11.60 11.92 0.23
N ILE A 236 -10.85 11.00 -0.39
CA ILE A 236 -10.01 10.03 0.31
C ILE A 236 -8.90 10.75 1.07
N LEU A 237 -8.18 11.69 0.44
CA LEU A 237 -7.12 12.46 1.10
C LEU A 237 -7.66 13.42 2.17
N GLY A 238 -8.93 13.83 2.06
CA GLY A 238 -9.54 14.84 2.94
C GLY A 238 -9.15 16.28 2.59
N GLU A 239 -8.42 16.49 1.48
CA GLU A 239 -7.93 17.78 1.00
C GLU A 239 -8.11 17.88 -0.52
N ASN A 240 -8.26 19.09 -1.05
CA ASN A 240 -8.38 19.33 -2.50
C ASN A 240 -7.00 19.45 -3.15
N LEU A 241 -6.38 18.30 -3.44
CA LEU A 241 -5.01 18.22 -3.97
C LEU A 241 -4.96 17.89 -5.46
N PHE A 242 -5.93 17.12 -5.95
CA PHE A 242 -6.11 16.82 -7.37
C PHE A 242 -7.04 17.86 -8.00
N THR A 243 -6.67 18.33 -9.20
CA THR A 243 -7.49 19.30 -9.94
C THR A 243 -8.74 18.63 -10.48
N VAL A 244 -9.91 19.03 -9.99
CA VAL A 244 -11.20 18.55 -10.50
C VAL A 244 -11.64 19.44 -11.67
N HIS A 245 -11.75 18.84 -12.85
CA HIS A 245 -12.25 19.52 -14.04
C HIS A 245 -13.72 19.16 -14.30
N HIS A 246 -14.56 20.17 -14.44
CA HIS A 246 -15.99 20.04 -14.75
C HIS A 246 -16.31 20.28 -16.24
N SER A 247 -15.29 20.31 -17.11
CA SER A 247 -15.44 20.54 -18.55
C SER A 247 -15.94 19.30 -19.30
N SER A 248 -16.59 19.53 -20.45
CA SER A 248 -16.95 18.48 -21.42
C SER A 248 -15.74 17.87 -22.14
N VAL A 249 -14.58 18.49 -22.00
CA VAL A 249 -13.26 18.03 -22.48
C VAL A 249 -12.54 17.38 -21.31
N SER A 250 -11.84 16.27 -21.57
CA SER A 250 -11.13 15.49 -20.56
C SER A 250 -10.09 16.31 -19.81
N GLY A 251 -10.36 16.62 -18.54
CA GLY A 251 -9.55 17.58 -17.79
C GLY A 251 -8.26 17.03 -17.17
N THR A 252 -8.26 15.77 -16.71
CA THR A 252 -7.01 15.12 -16.24
C THR A 252 -6.26 14.59 -17.46
N SER A 253 -5.26 15.34 -17.92
CA SER A 253 -4.43 14.99 -19.08
C SER A 253 -3.24 14.11 -18.76
N THR A 254 -2.83 14.07 -17.49
CA THR A 254 -1.67 13.30 -17.05
C THR A 254 -1.91 12.65 -15.70
N CYS A 255 -1.26 11.53 -15.42
CA CYS A 255 -1.25 10.90 -14.11
C CYS A 255 -0.72 11.89 -13.07
N GLN A 256 -1.44 12.01 -11.96
CA GLN A 256 -1.07 12.80 -10.80
C GLN A 256 -0.92 11.87 -9.61
N SER A 257 0.06 12.12 -8.75
CA SER A 257 0.29 11.30 -7.56
C SER A 257 0.51 12.19 -6.34
N GLU A 258 -0.21 11.91 -5.26
CA GLU A 258 -0.07 12.62 -4.00
C GLU A 258 0.12 11.62 -2.86
N THR A 259 1.09 11.91 -1.99
CA THR A 259 1.34 11.12 -0.79
C THR A 259 0.94 11.90 0.45
N ARG A 260 0.10 11.32 1.31
CA ARG A 260 -0.35 11.92 2.57
C ARG A 260 -0.48 10.88 3.67
N ASP A 261 -0.33 11.33 4.90
CA ASP A 261 -0.62 10.54 6.08
C ASP A 261 -2.11 10.66 6.43
N ILE A 262 -2.84 9.55 6.34
CA ILE A 262 -4.29 9.48 6.58
C ILE A 262 -4.54 8.45 7.66
N SER A 263 -4.93 8.92 8.86
CA SER A 263 -5.23 8.05 10.00
C SER A 263 -4.12 7.03 10.24
N ASP A 264 -2.88 7.53 10.39
CA ASP A 264 -1.64 6.77 10.62
C ASP A 264 -1.20 5.87 9.45
N ARG A 265 -1.72 6.10 8.24
CA ARG A 265 -1.33 5.40 7.02
C ARG A 265 -0.67 6.37 6.05
N LYS A 266 0.60 6.15 5.69
CA LYS A 266 1.20 6.84 4.55
C LYS A 266 0.61 6.27 3.26
N ILE A 267 -0.27 7.02 2.61
CA ILE A 267 -0.97 6.61 1.39
C ILE A 267 -0.48 7.44 0.22
N THR A 268 -0.07 6.78 -0.86
CA THR A 268 0.17 7.39 -2.17
C THR A 268 -1.02 7.08 -3.07
N LEU A 269 -1.84 8.08 -3.41
CA LEU A 269 -2.90 7.94 -4.41
C LEU A 269 -2.38 8.40 -5.76
N VAL A 270 -2.59 7.56 -6.78
CA VAL A 270 -2.30 7.88 -8.18
C VAL A 270 -3.62 8.03 -8.92
N ASP A 271 -3.97 9.27 -9.26
CA ASP A 271 -5.10 9.58 -10.13
C ASP A 271 -4.66 9.40 -11.58
N THR A 272 -5.37 8.56 -12.33
CA THR A 272 -5.06 8.28 -13.72
C THR A 272 -6.02 9.01 -14.66
N PRO A 273 -5.60 9.32 -15.89
CA PRO A 273 -6.51 9.77 -16.92
C PRO A 273 -7.57 8.71 -17.26
N GLY A 274 -8.67 9.12 -17.93
CA GLY A 274 -9.71 8.17 -18.31
C GLY A 274 -9.23 7.12 -19.32
N LEU A 275 -9.49 5.84 -19.03
CA LEU A 275 -9.08 4.72 -19.91
C LEU A 275 -9.87 4.64 -21.23
N PHE A 276 -11.00 5.34 -21.32
CA PHE A 276 -11.87 5.40 -22.49
C PHE A 276 -12.20 6.85 -22.80
N ASP A 277 -11.19 7.56 -23.32
CA ASP A 277 -11.29 8.94 -23.73
C ASP A 277 -11.19 9.01 -25.26
N THR A 278 -12.31 9.28 -25.93
CA THR A 278 -12.39 9.32 -27.41
C THR A 278 -11.56 10.44 -28.02
N GLU A 279 -11.12 11.41 -27.21
CA GLU A 279 -10.29 12.53 -27.64
C GLU A 279 -8.78 12.22 -27.57
N ARG A 280 -8.39 11.03 -27.08
CA ARG A 280 -6.98 10.65 -26.92
C ARG A 280 -6.54 9.52 -27.84
N SER A 281 -5.28 9.64 -28.26
CA SER A 281 -4.59 8.58 -28.96
C SER A 281 -4.25 7.43 -28.01
N GLU A 282 -4.11 6.22 -28.53
CA GLU A 282 -3.62 5.07 -27.75
C GLU A 282 -2.21 5.36 -27.22
N GLU A 283 -1.37 6.04 -28.00
CA GLU A 283 -0.02 6.44 -27.61
C GLU A 283 -0.01 7.28 -26.33
N ASP A 284 -0.92 8.25 -26.22
CA ASP A 284 -1.04 9.09 -25.04
C ASP A 284 -1.53 8.30 -23.84
N LEU A 285 -2.50 7.40 -24.03
CA LEU A 285 -3.01 6.55 -22.95
C LEU A 285 -1.90 5.65 -22.38
N ASN A 286 -1.13 5.00 -23.26
CA ASN A 286 -0.07 4.09 -22.86
C ASN A 286 1.08 4.80 -22.14
N ARG A 287 1.41 6.02 -22.58
CA ARG A 287 2.34 6.91 -21.89
C ARG A 287 1.92 7.14 -20.44
N GLU A 288 0.64 7.40 -20.21
CA GLU A 288 0.12 7.67 -18.88
C GLU A 288 0.04 6.39 -18.02
N ILE A 289 -0.25 5.24 -18.62
CA ILE A 289 -0.12 3.93 -17.96
C ILE A 289 1.32 3.67 -17.53
N MET A 290 2.31 3.92 -18.40
CA MET A 290 3.73 3.76 -18.04
C MET A 290 4.17 4.71 -16.94
N LYS A 291 3.67 5.95 -16.92
CA LYS A 291 3.89 6.88 -15.82
C LYS A 291 3.31 6.34 -14.51
N CYS A 292 2.08 5.81 -14.54
CA CYS A 292 1.45 5.17 -13.39
C CYS A 292 2.28 3.98 -12.87
N ILE A 293 2.78 3.12 -13.76
CA ILE A 293 3.64 1.98 -13.40
C ILE A 293 4.94 2.46 -12.74
N THR A 294 5.56 3.51 -13.29
CA THR A 294 6.81 4.09 -12.77
C THR A 294 6.63 4.67 -11.37
N GLU A 295 5.54 5.39 -11.12
CA GLU A 295 5.21 5.92 -9.79
C GLU A 295 4.91 4.81 -8.78
N CYS A 296 4.34 3.69 -9.25
CA CYS A 296 3.91 2.60 -8.41
C CYS A 296 4.97 1.51 -8.16
N ALA A 297 6.08 1.51 -8.89
CA ALA A 297 7.14 0.52 -8.72
C ALA A 297 7.67 0.49 -7.26
N PRO A 298 7.85 -0.71 -6.66
CA PRO A 298 7.85 -2.05 -7.29
C PRO A 298 6.48 -2.74 -7.43
N GLY A 299 5.38 -2.13 -6.97
CA GLY A 299 4.07 -2.77 -7.01
C GLY A 299 2.93 -1.93 -6.42
N ILE A 300 1.70 -2.32 -6.73
CA ILE A 300 0.47 -1.57 -6.42
C ILE A 300 -0.26 -2.28 -5.27
N HIS A 301 -0.56 -1.57 -4.18
CA HIS A 301 -1.21 -2.17 -3.01
C HIS A 301 -2.71 -2.36 -3.22
N GLY A 302 -3.33 -1.49 -4.03
CA GLY A 302 -4.73 -1.64 -4.38
C GLY A 302 -5.13 -0.83 -5.61
N PHE A 303 -6.12 -1.35 -6.33
CA PHE A 303 -6.77 -0.63 -7.43
C PHE A 303 -8.15 -0.17 -6.97
N LEU A 304 -8.50 1.08 -7.23
CA LEU A 304 -9.87 1.57 -7.10
C LEU A 304 -10.47 1.67 -8.50
N ILE A 305 -11.39 0.77 -8.82
CA ILE A 305 -12.13 0.81 -10.09
C ILE A 305 -13.33 1.72 -9.88
N VAL A 306 -13.23 2.94 -10.41
CA VAL A 306 -14.18 4.02 -10.17
C VAL A 306 -15.25 4.03 -11.25
N LEU A 307 -16.48 3.71 -10.84
CA LEU A 307 -17.68 3.71 -11.67
C LEU A 307 -18.65 4.78 -11.16
N ARG A 308 -19.44 5.39 -12.05
CA ARG A 308 -20.55 6.25 -11.62
C ARG A 308 -21.76 5.38 -11.26
N VAL A 309 -22.59 5.84 -10.33
CA VAL A 309 -23.94 5.28 -10.12
C VAL A 309 -24.80 5.59 -11.35
N GLU A 310 -24.69 4.74 -12.36
CA GLU A 310 -25.48 4.82 -13.59
C GLU A 310 -25.56 3.43 -14.24
N ARG A 311 -26.19 3.35 -15.41
CA ARG A 311 -26.29 2.09 -16.15
C ARG A 311 -24.90 1.58 -16.51
N PHE A 312 -24.57 0.37 -16.06
CA PHE A 312 -23.38 -0.36 -16.47
C PHE A 312 -23.49 -0.77 -17.95
N SER A 313 -22.86 0.00 -18.83
CA SER A 313 -22.94 -0.12 -20.28
C SER A 313 -21.79 -0.95 -20.85
N GLU A 314 -21.71 -1.03 -22.18
CA GLU A 314 -20.58 -1.67 -22.88
C GLU A 314 -19.28 -0.88 -22.68
N GLN A 315 -19.36 0.44 -22.50
CA GLN A 315 -18.19 1.27 -22.26
C GLN A 315 -17.54 0.92 -20.92
N GLU A 316 -18.31 0.74 -19.84
CA GLU A 316 -17.74 0.34 -18.55
C GLU A 316 -17.12 -1.06 -18.62
N GLN A 317 -17.72 -2.00 -19.36
CA GLN A 317 -17.12 -3.32 -19.58
C GLN A 317 -15.79 -3.23 -20.33
N ALA A 318 -15.72 -2.38 -21.34
CA ALA A 318 -14.51 -2.16 -22.11
C ALA A 318 -13.39 -1.56 -21.23
N VAL A 319 -13.73 -0.65 -20.27
CA VAL A 319 -12.80 -0.16 -19.25
C VAL A 319 -12.20 -1.31 -18.45
N ILE A 320 -13.03 -2.27 -18.00
CA ILE A 320 -12.53 -3.44 -17.26
C ILE A 320 -11.61 -4.29 -18.12
N SER A 321 -11.95 -4.52 -19.39
CA SER A 321 -11.08 -5.25 -20.32
C SER A 321 -9.71 -4.59 -20.46
N ARG A 322 -9.66 -3.25 -20.63
CA ARG A 322 -8.39 -2.50 -20.69
C ARG A 322 -7.59 -2.61 -19.41
N ILE A 323 -8.22 -2.56 -18.24
CA ILE A 323 -7.52 -2.76 -16.96
C ILE A 323 -6.85 -4.14 -16.94
N CYS A 324 -7.54 -5.18 -17.40
CA CYS A 324 -7.00 -6.54 -17.47
C CYS A 324 -5.92 -6.70 -18.55
N GLU A 325 -6.00 -5.96 -19.66
CA GLU A 325 -4.94 -5.92 -20.67
C GLU A 325 -3.65 -5.29 -20.10
N TYR A 326 -3.75 -4.18 -19.36
CA TYR A 326 -2.58 -3.49 -18.81
C TYR A 326 -1.98 -4.14 -17.56
N PHE A 327 -2.84 -4.67 -16.68
CA PHE A 327 -2.46 -5.14 -15.35
C PHE A 327 -2.83 -6.60 -15.10
N SER A 328 -3.14 -7.38 -16.15
CA SER A 328 -3.63 -8.76 -16.06
C SER A 328 -4.95 -8.90 -15.28
N GLU A 329 -5.56 -10.08 -15.35
CA GLU A 329 -6.72 -10.43 -14.53
C GLU A 329 -6.42 -10.43 -13.03
N ASP A 330 -5.16 -10.66 -12.64
CA ASP A 330 -4.76 -10.72 -11.24
C ASP A 330 -4.88 -9.37 -10.53
N ALA A 331 -4.85 -8.25 -11.27
CA ALA A 331 -5.10 -6.93 -10.69
C ALA A 331 -6.47 -6.82 -10.01
N LEU A 332 -7.50 -7.52 -10.51
CA LEU A 332 -8.83 -7.50 -9.91
C LEU A 332 -8.85 -8.12 -8.51
N LYS A 333 -7.93 -9.06 -8.23
CA LYS A 333 -7.77 -9.63 -6.89
C LYS A 333 -7.30 -8.60 -5.87
N HIS A 334 -6.64 -7.52 -6.33
CA HIS A 334 -6.19 -6.36 -5.55
C HIS A 334 -7.12 -5.15 -5.72
N ALA A 335 -8.26 -5.30 -6.40
CA ALA A 335 -9.16 -4.19 -6.70
C ALA A 335 -10.32 -4.08 -5.69
N VAL A 336 -10.82 -2.84 -5.57
CA VAL A 336 -12.07 -2.45 -4.91
C VAL A 336 -12.90 -1.67 -5.94
N VAL A 337 -14.18 -2.01 -6.08
CA VAL A 337 -15.09 -1.25 -6.96
C VAL A 337 -15.66 -0.07 -6.18
N VAL A 338 -15.43 1.16 -6.64
CA VAL A 338 -15.92 2.36 -5.96
C VAL A 338 -16.93 3.08 -6.85
N PHE A 339 -18.13 3.28 -6.32
CA PHE A 339 -19.18 4.02 -6.99
C PHE A 339 -19.14 5.50 -6.59
N THR A 340 -19.19 6.41 -7.56
CA THR A 340 -19.32 7.86 -7.34
C THR A 340 -20.70 8.35 -7.71
N PHE A 341 -21.04 9.60 -7.37
CA PHE A 341 -22.39 10.15 -7.54
C PHE A 341 -23.45 9.35 -6.76
N GLY A 342 -23.10 8.94 -5.53
CA GLY A 342 -24.00 8.19 -4.64
C GLY A 342 -25.34 8.89 -4.36
N ASN A 343 -25.44 10.21 -4.56
CA ASN A 343 -26.70 10.94 -4.52
C ASN A 343 -27.71 10.48 -5.59
N GLU A 344 -27.26 9.84 -6.67
CA GLU A 344 -28.11 9.30 -7.75
C GLU A 344 -28.75 7.95 -7.37
N LEU A 345 -28.31 7.30 -6.30
CA LEU A 345 -29.01 6.14 -5.75
C LEU A 345 -30.35 6.58 -5.16
N PRO A 346 -31.46 5.85 -5.43
CA PRO A 346 -32.73 6.08 -4.77
C PRO A 346 -32.60 6.17 -3.24
N GLU A 347 -33.47 6.96 -2.61
CA GLU A 347 -33.50 7.11 -1.16
C GLU A 347 -33.69 5.74 -0.48
N GLY A 348 -32.89 5.46 0.55
CA GLY A 348 -32.89 4.18 1.26
C GLY A 348 -32.24 3.00 0.51
N MET A 349 -31.85 3.15 -0.76
CA MET A 349 -31.14 2.10 -1.50
C MET A 349 -29.66 2.05 -1.09
N LYS A 350 -29.20 0.85 -0.72
CA LYS A 350 -27.77 0.55 -0.53
C LYS A 350 -27.13 0.08 -1.82
N ILE A 351 -25.81 0.26 -1.93
CA ILE A 351 -25.07 -0.07 -3.15
C ILE A 351 -25.10 -1.56 -3.50
N GLU A 352 -25.13 -2.45 -2.50
CA GLU A 352 -25.19 -3.90 -2.71
C GLU A 352 -26.51 -4.35 -3.33
N LYS A 353 -27.57 -3.56 -3.17
CA LYS A 353 -28.85 -3.81 -3.86
C LYS A 353 -28.76 -3.39 -5.32
N PHE A 354 -28.20 -2.21 -5.60
CA PHE A 354 -27.97 -1.70 -6.95
C PHE A 354 -27.10 -2.66 -7.79
N ILE A 355 -26.02 -3.19 -7.20
CA ILE A 355 -25.13 -4.16 -7.87
C ILE A 355 -25.88 -5.43 -8.29
N ARG A 356 -26.80 -5.93 -7.45
CA ARG A 356 -27.56 -7.17 -7.70
C ARG A 356 -28.54 -7.06 -8.85
N GLU A 357 -28.90 -5.86 -9.29
CA GLU A 357 -29.82 -5.64 -10.41
C GLU A 357 -29.16 -5.88 -11.77
N ASN A 358 -27.83 -5.92 -11.85
CA ASN A 358 -27.08 -6.16 -13.08
C ASN A 358 -26.05 -7.29 -12.92
N GLN A 359 -26.29 -8.41 -13.60
CA GLN A 359 -25.43 -9.60 -13.50
C GLN A 359 -23.96 -9.31 -13.82
N LYS A 360 -23.68 -8.54 -14.88
CA LYS A 360 -22.31 -8.23 -15.30
C LYS A 360 -21.57 -7.38 -14.27
N LEU A 361 -22.28 -6.45 -13.63
CA LEU A 361 -21.73 -5.64 -12.54
C LEU A 361 -21.50 -6.49 -11.29
N SER A 362 -22.42 -7.39 -10.96
CA SER A 362 -22.25 -8.35 -9.87
C SER A 362 -21.04 -9.27 -10.10
N ASP A 363 -20.83 -9.74 -11.33
CA ASP A 363 -19.69 -10.59 -11.68
C ASP A 363 -18.36 -9.85 -11.53
N LEU A 364 -18.30 -8.56 -11.92
CA LEU A 364 -17.14 -7.71 -11.68
C LEU A 364 -16.82 -7.57 -10.19
N VAL A 365 -17.82 -7.25 -9.37
CA VAL A 365 -17.65 -7.08 -7.92
C VAL A 365 -17.20 -8.40 -7.28
N ASN A 366 -17.73 -9.54 -7.73
CA ASN A 366 -17.31 -10.87 -7.27
C ASN A 366 -15.85 -11.19 -7.64
N ARG A 367 -15.40 -10.83 -8.85
CA ARG A 367 -13.98 -10.94 -9.25
C ARG A 367 -13.06 -10.07 -8.38
N CYS A 368 -13.61 -8.96 -7.87
CA CYS A 368 -12.97 -8.10 -6.88
C CYS A 368 -13.24 -8.55 -5.43
N GLY A 369 -13.51 -9.84 -5.18
CA GLY A 369 -13.69 -10.40 -3.83
C GLY A 369 -14.88 -9.84 -3.05
N GLY A 370 -15.90 -9.31 -3.74
CA GLY A 370 -17.08 -8.72 -3.10
C GLY A 370 -16.86 -7.30 -2.55
N ARG A 371 -15.72 -6.67 -2.84
CA ARG A 371 -15.33 -5.38 -2.27
C ARG A 371 -15.93 -4.22 -3.07
N CYS A 372 -16.87 -3.50 -2.46
CA CYS A 372 -17.43 -2.30 -3.06
C CYS A 372 -17.73 -1.19 -2.03
N HIS A 373 -17.62 0.07 -2.48
CA HIS A 373 -17.95 1.26 -1.68
C HIS A 373 -18.71 2.29 -2.53
N VAL A 374 -19.41 3.22 -1.89
CA VAL A 374 -20.13 4.30 -2.60
C VAL A 374 -19.86 5.65 -1.97
N PHE A 375 -19.52 6.64 -2.80
CA PHE A 375 -19.25 8.01 -2.42
C PHE A 375 -20.16 8.96 -3.20
N ASP A 376 -20.48 10.09 -2.61
CA ASP A 376 -21.16 11.17 -3.31
C ASP A 376 -20.25 12.40 -3.40
N ASN A 377 -19.98 12.86 -4.61
CA ASN A 377 -18.92 13.84 -4.82
C ASN A 377 -19.31 15.25 -4.33
N LYS A 378 -20.57 15.48 -3.96
CA LYS A 378 -21.09 16.84 -3.72
C LYS A 378 -21.81 17.05 -2.38
N HIS A 379 -22.70 16.16 -1.97
CA HIS A 379 -23.66 16.42 -0.89
C HIS A 379 -23.33 15.67 0.41
N TRP A 380 -22.69 14.50 0.36
CA TRP A 380 -22.41 13.70 1.57
C TRP A 380 -21.19 14.15 2.40
N ASN A 381 -20.60 15.30 2.07
CA ASN A 381 -19.42 15.84 2.76
C ASN A 381 -19.72 16.48 4.12
N ASN A 382 -20.94 16.99 4.32
CA ASN A 382 -21.32 17.79 5.52
C ASN A 382 -22.27 17.06 6.48
N ASN A 383 -22.47 15.75 6.32
CA ASN A 383 -23.39 14.99 7.14
C ASN A 383 -22.80 14.75 8.54
N THR A 384 -23.45 15.31 9.57
CA THR A 384 -23.01 15.30 10.98
C THR A 384 -23.52 14.10 11.78
N LEU A 385 -24.39 13.27 11.21
CA LEU A 385 -24.89 12.07 11.87
C LEU A 385 -23.79 11.00 11.92
N GLN A 386 -23.39 10.58 13.13
CA GLN A 386 -22.47 9.47 13.31
C GLN A 386 -23.12 8.19 12.76
N ASN A 387 -22.37 7.47 11.91
CA ASN A 387 -22.75 6.19 11.30
C ASN A 387 -23.84 6.23 10.20
N ASP A 388 -24.06 7.38 9.57
CA ASP A 388 -24.86 7.39 8.33
C ASP A 388 -24.06 6.78 7.17
N TYR A 389 -24.57 5.70 6.59
CA TYR A 389 -23.96 5.05 5.43
C TYR A 389 -23.94 5.98 4.20
N ARG A 390 -24.73 7.06 4.17
CA ARG A 390 -24.68 8.11 3.14
C ARG A 390 -23.90 9.34 3.65
N SER A 391 -22.76 9.08 4.27
CA SER A 391 -21.76 10.07 4.68
C SER A 391 -20.40 9.72 4.10
N ASN A 392 -19.75 10.68 3.42
CA ASN A 392 -18.41 10.44 2.87
C ASN A 392 -17.37 10.20 3.97
N ARG A 393 -17.58 10.73 5.18
CA ARG A 393 -16.70 10.44 6.32
C ARG A 393 -16.74 8.96 6.68
N PHE A 394 -17.94 8.39 6.80
CA PHE A 394 -18.14 6.97 7.08
C PHE A 394 -17.59 6.10 5.95
N GLN A 395 -17.95 6.43 4.70
CA GLN A 395 -17.50 5.68 3.51
C GLN A 395 -15.97 5.71 3.35
N ARG A 396 -15.33 6.83 3.67
CA ARG A 396 -13.86 6.94 3.68
C ARG A 396 -13.24 6.01 4.71
N GLU A 397 -13.76 5.99 5.94
CA GLU A 397 -13.27 5.11 7.00
C GLU A 397 -13.45 3.63 6.61
N GLU A 398 -14.60 3.24 6.03
CA GLU A 398 -14.85 1.87 5.56
C GLU A 398 -13.98 1.47 4.36
N LEU A 399 -13.72 2.38 3.43
CA LEU A 399 -12.80 2.16 2.32
C LEU A 399 -11.38 1.91 2.83
N LEU A 400 -10.89 2.73 3.77
CA LEU A 400 -9.56 2.57 4.35
C LEU A 400 -9.42 1.23 5.08
N LYS A 401 -10.44 0.81 5.85
CA LYS A 401 -10.48 -0.53 6.46
C LYS A 401 -10.42 -1.64 5.40
N THR A 402 -11.12 -1.46 4.28
CA THR A 402 -11.11 -2.43 3.18
C THR A 402 -9.73 -2.54 2.54
N ILE A 403 -9.03 -1.42 2.36
CA ILE A 403 -7.65 -1.38 1.85
C ILE A 403 -6.67 -2.03 2.82
N ASP A 404 -6.84 -1.79 4.13
CA ASP A 404 -6.04 -2.47 5.16
C ASP A 404 -6.23 -3.98 5.11
N LYS A 405 -7.49 -4.43 5.07
CA LYS A 405 -7.84 -5.85 4.96
C LYS A 405 -7.25 -6.49 3.71
N LEU A 406 -7.33 -5.79 2.57
CA LEU A 406 -6.68 -6.22 1.32
C LEU A 406 -5.18 -6.44 1.46
N THR A 407 -4.52 -5.58 2.24
CA THR A 407 -3.07 -5.68 2.47
C THR A 407 -2.75 -6.83 3.43
N VAL A 408 -3.55 -7.03 4.48
CA VAL A 408 -3.36 -8.08 5.50
C VAL A 408 -3.64 -9.48 4.94
N GLU A 409 -4.75 -9.68 4.23
CA GLU A 409 -5.12 -10.97 3.61
C GLU A 409 -4.07 -11.49 2.61
N ARG A 410 -3.20 -10.59 2.14
CA ARG A 410 -2.13 -10.87 1.18
C ARG A 410 -0.75 -10.90 1.82
N ASN A 411 -0.64 -10.96 3.15
CA ASN A 411 0.64 -10.93 3.87
C ASN A 411 1.51 -9.72 3.48
N GLY A 412 0.90 -8.57 3.19
CA GLY A 412 1.60 -7.37 2.73
C GLY A 412 2.03 -7.40 1.25
N GLN A 413 1.68 -8.44 0.49
CA GLN A 413 2.01 -8.52 -0.93
C GLN A 413 1.20 -7.51 -1.75
N CYS A 414 1.89 -6.64 -2.47
CA CYS A 414 1.32 -5.78 -3.49
C CYS A 414 1.17 -6.53 -4.82
N TYR A 415 0.25 -6.07 -5.67
CA TYR A 415 0.20 -6.49 -7.07
C TYR A 415 1.52 -6.10 -7.74
N THR A 416 2.18 -7.07 -8.36
CA THR A 416 3.40 -6.87 -9.14
C THR A 416 3.36 -7.76 -10.37
N ASN A 417 4.09 -7.38 -11.41
CA ASN A 417 4.27 -8.13 -12.63
C ASN A 417 5.67 -7.86 -13.21
N ASP A 418 6.04 -8.57 -14.27
CA ASP A 418 7.34 -8.43 -14.93
C ASP A 418 7.65 -6.97 -15.30
N THR A 419 6.64 -6.22 -15.75
CA THR A 419 6.78 -4.81 -16.12
C THR A 419 7.11 -3.92 -14.91
N LEU A 420 6.39 -4.06 -13.79
CA LEU A 420 6.67 -3.33 -12.55
C LEU A 420 8.06 -3.66 -11.99
N GLN A 421 8.49 -4.92 -12.08
CA GLN A 421 9.81 -5.35 -11.63
C GLN A 421 10.93 -4.81 -12.52
N ALA A 422 10.75 -4.83 -13.84
CA ALA A 422 11.71 -4.26 -14.78
C ALA A 422 11.88 -2.75 -14.57
N VAL A 423 10.77 -2.02 -14.37
CA VAL A 423 10.79 -0.58 -14.10
C VAL A 423 11.47 -0.30 -12.75
N GLU A 424 11.23 -1.10 -11.71
CA GLU A 424 11.95 -0.96 -10.44
C GLU A 424 13.47 -1.15 -10.61
N GLY A 425 13.90 -2.14 -11.40
CA GLY A 425 15.34 -2.36 -11.66
C GLY A 425 16.02 -1.16 -12.32
N GLU A 426 15.35 -0.52 -13.27
CA GLU A 426 15.84 0.73 -13.88
C GLU A 426 15.85 1.89 -12.89
N ILE A 427 14.82 2.02 -12.04
CA ILE A 427 14.80 3.04 -10.98
C ILE A 427 16.00 2.86 -10.05
N GLN A 428 16.25 1.63 -9.57
CA GLN A 428 17.38 1.34 -8.69
C GLN A 428 18.74 1.67 -9.34
N THR A 429 18.89 1.33 -10.63
CA THR A 429 20.11 1.67 -11.40
C THR A 429 20.33 3.18 -11.46
N VAL A 430 19.27 3.96 -11.72
CA VAL A 430 19.34 5.42 -11.78
C VAL A 430 19.55 6.02 -10.39
N GLU A 431 18.93 5.48 -9.33
CA GLU A 431 19.20 5.90 -7.95
C GLU A 431 20.70 5.77 -7.60
N GLU A 432 21.34 4.65 -7.99
CA GLU A 432 22.78 4.45 -7.81
C GLU A 432 23.64 5.44 -8.60
N GLN A 433 23.25 5.75 -9.85
CA GLN A 433 23.94 6.76 -10.66
C GLN A 433 23.85 8.15 -10.02
N ILE A 434 22.66 8.55 -9.54
CA ILE A 434 22.45 9.84 -8.85
C ILE A 434 23.31 9.92 -7.59
N ARG A 435 23.35 8.84 -6.79
CA ARG A 435 24.21 8.75 -5.59
C ARG A 435 25.70 8.88 -5.90
N GLN A 436 26.15 8.44 -7.08
CA GLN A 436 27.55 8.54 -7.49
C GLN A 436 27.91 9.89 -8.11
N SER A 437 26.97 10.56 -8.80
CA SER A 437 27.24 11.81 -9.52
C SER A 437 27.01 13.08 -8.71
N SER A 438 26.22 13.02 -7.62
CA SER A 438 25.88 14.18 -6.79
C SER A 438 26.78 14.28 -5.55
N PRO A 439 27.50 15.40 -5.34
CA PRO A 439 28.33 15.61 -4.15
C PRO A 439 27.56 16.05 -2.89
N GLU A 440 26.22 16.13 -2.96
CA GLU A 440 25.33 16.51 -1.84
C GLU A 440 24.57 15.28 -1.30
N ASP A 441 24.48 15.15 0.03
CA ASP A 441 23.69 14.12 0.72
C ASP A 441 22.18 14.36 0.57
N LEU A 442 21.63 14.07 -0.62
CA LEU A 442 20.20 14.17 -0.89
C LEU A 442 19.40 13.10 -0.09
N PRO A 443 18.21 13.44 0.45
CA PRO A 443 17.35 12.47 1.11
C PRO A 443 16.95 11.30 0.18
N PRO A 444 16.82 10.06 0.69
CA PRO A 444 16.48 8.90 -0.14
C PRO A 444 15.18 9.06 -0.96
N GLU A 445 14.16 9.73 -0.42
CA GLU A 445 12.91 9.98 -1.16
C GLU A 445 13.12 10.93 -2.35
N GLU A 446 13.98 11.94 -2.22
CA GLU A 446 14.27 12.86 -3.32
C GLU A 446 15.05 12.15 -4.43
N ILE A 447 16.01 11.30 -4.07
CA ILE A 447 16.75 10.46 -5.03
C ILE A 447 15.77 9.55 -5.79
N ARG A 448 14.86 8.87 -5.08
CA ARG A 448 13.85 8.00 -5.70
C ARG A 448 12.90 8.77 -6.62
N ASN A 449 12.44 9.95 -6.21
CA ASN A 449 11.59 10.81 -7.04
C ASN A 449 12.30 11.30 -8.30
N GLN A 450 13.59 11.67 -8.19
CA GLN A 450 14.40 12.03 -9.36
C GLN A 450 14.62 10.84 -10.29
N ALA A 451 14.95 9.67 -9.74
CA ALA A 451 15.11 8.44 -10.53
C ALA A 451 13.83 8.08 -11.29
N ARG A 452 12.67 8.12 -10.62
CA ARG A 452 11.36 7.91 -11.27
C ARG A 452 11.11 8.89 -12.42
N ARG A 453 11.41 10.18 -12.23
CA ARG A 453 11.27 11.19 -13.31
C ARG A 453 12.18 10.91 -14.50
N GLN A 454 13.43 10.52 -14.25
CA GLN A 454 14.38 10.19 -15.32
C GLN A 454 13.96 8.92 -16.07
N VAL A 455 13.57 7.87 -15.35
CA VAL A 455 13.09 6.61 -15.94
C VAL A 455 11.81 6.85 -16.74
N ALA A 456 10.84 7.59 -16.21
CA ALA A 456 9.63 7.97 -16.93
C ALA A 456 9.97 8.71 -18.24
N ASN A 457 10.87 9.70 -18.19
CA ASN A 457 11.28 10.45 -19.38
C ASN A 457 12.01 9.58 -20.41
N ARG A 458 12.85 8.63 -19.96
CA ARG A 458 13.54 7.69 -20.85
C ARG A 458 12.55 6.79 -21.58
N PHE A 459 11.53 6.29 -20.88
CA PHE A 459 10.45 5.53 -21.53
C PHE A 459 9.67 6.36 -22.55
N LEU A 460 9.40 7.65 -22.27
CA LEU A 460 8.76 8.54 -23.24
C LEU A 460 9.58 8.71 -24.53
N ILE A 461 10.91 8.77 -24.41
CA ILE A 461 11.84 8.87 -25.53
C ILE A 461 11.88 7.56 -26.33
N GLU A 462 11.89 6.40 -25.67
CA GLU A 462 11.87 5.10 -26.35
C GLU A 462 10.54 4.87 -27.10
N LEU A 463 9.42 5.30 -26.53
CA LEU A 463 8.10 5.22 -27.17
C LEU A 463 7.98 6.15 -28.38
N ALA A 464 8.68 7.28 -28.39
CA ALA A 464 8.67 8.24 -29.50
C ALA A 464 9.27 7.68 -30.82
N GLY A 465 10.10 6.63 -30.73
CA GLY A 465 10.80 6.04 -31.86
C GLY A 465 10.14 4.81 -32.50
N VAL A 466 9.14 4.19 -31.86
CA VAL A 466 8.59 2.90 -32.29
C VAL A 466 7.24 3.07 -32.99
N THR A 467 6.98 2.29 -34.04
CA THR A 467 5.67 2.25 -34.69
C THR A 467 4.65 1.56 -33.79
N THR A 468 3.53 2.25 -33.55
CA THR A 468 2.54 2.05 -32.50
C THR A 468 2.07 0.60 -32.26
N GLY A 469 1.98 -0.24 -33.30
CA GLY A 469 1.33 -1.56 -33.18
C GLY A 469 2.15 -2.68 -32.54
N ILE A 470 3.48 -2.57 -32.49
CA ILE A 470 4.35 -3.72 -32.14
C ILE A 470 4.75 -3.72 -30.66
N LEU A 471 4.97 -2.54 -30.06
CA LEU A 471 5.48 -2.44 -28.69
C LEU A 471 4.40 -2.72 -27.63
N LEU A 472 3.14 -2.43 -27.92
CA LEU A 472 2.06 -2.56 -26.94
C LEU A 472 1.64 -4.01 -26.75
N GLY A 473 1.65 -4.82 -27.82
CA GLY A 473 1.57 -6.27 -27.70
C GLY A 473 2.79 -6.85 -26.96
N ALA A 474 3.97 -6.26 -27.12
CA ALA A 474 5.19 -6.72 -26.45
C ALA A 474 5.21 -6.45 -24.93
N LEU A 475 4.72 -5.29 -24.51
CA LEU A 475 4.69 -4.85 -23.11
C LEU A 475 3.47 -5.38 -22.34
N PHE A 476 2.35 -5.65 -23.03
CA PHE A 476 1.06 -5.98 -22.39
C PHE A 476 0.41 -7.28 -22.88
N GLY A 477 1.03 -8.07 -23.76
CA GLY A 477 0.47 -9.39 -24.10
C GLY A 477 1.21 -10.18 -25.18
N VAL A 478 2.14 -11.03 -24.74
CA VAL A 478 2.42 -12.44 -25.13
C VAL A 478 3.77 -12.78 -24.47
N GLU A 479 3.82 -13.82 -23.63
CA GLU A 479 5.03 -14.32 -22.91
C GLU A 479 6.31 -14.41 -23.76
N VAL A 480 6.18 -14.45 -25.08
CA VAL A 480 7.26 -14.64 -26.04
C VAL A 480 8.06 -13.35 -26.35
N LEU A 481 7.56 -12.14 -26.02
CA LEU A 481 8.28 -10.88 -26.29
C LEU A 481 8.88 -10.17 -25.06
N VAL A 482 8.56 -10.59 -23.83
CA VAL A 482 9.20 -10.08 -22.60
C VAL A 482 10.70 -10.36 -22.62
N ARG A 483 11.11 -11.50 -23.21
CA ARG A 483 12.52 -11.81 -23.48
C ARG A 483 13.16 -10.84 -24.46
N ALA A 484 12.44 -10.37 -25.47
CA ALA A 484 13.00 -9.44 -26.46
C ALA A 484 13.25 -8.06 -25.85
N VAL A 485 12.31 -7.55 -25.04
CA VAL A 485 12.47 -6.27 -24.34
C VAL A 485 13.59 -6.36 -23.29
N ALA A 486 13.61 -7.41 -22.45
CA ALA A 486 14.69 -7.60 -21.48
C ALA A 486 16.07 -7.78 -22.13
N THR A 487 16.17 -8.42 -23.31
CA THR A 487 17.45 -8.59 -24.02
C THR A 487 17.92 -7.29 -24.69
N VAL A 488 16.99 -6.47 -25.21
CA VAL A 488 17.30 -5.15 -25.80
C VAL A 488 17.72 -4.14 -24.74
N VAL A 489 17.10 -4.17 -23.56
CA VAL A 489 17.40 -3.27 -22.44
C VAL A 489 18.71 -3.65 -21.74
N THR A 490 19.01 -4.95 -21.60
CA THR A 490 20.17 -5.39 -20.80
C THR A 490 21.46 -5.64 -21.60
N HIS A 491 21.40 -5.98 -22.90
CA HIS A 491 22.58 -6.37 -23.68
C HIS A 491 22.50 -5.97 -25.18
N PRO A 492 22.73 -4.69 -25.54
CA PRO A 492 22.57 -4.21 -26.92
C PRO A 492 23.50 -4.89 -27.94
N SER A 493 24.64 -5.42 -27.51
CA SER A 493 25.64 -6.07 -28.38
C SER A 493 25.31 -7.52 -28.75
N GLN A 494 24.44 -8.22 -28.02
CA GLN A 494 24.05 -9.60 -28.33
C GLN A 494 22.86 -9.71 -29.30
N ALA A 495 22.05 -8.65 -29.43
CA ALA A 495 20.93 -8.57 -30.37
C ALA A 495 21.36 -8.73 -31.85
N ILE A 496 22.56 -8.25 -32.18
CA ILE A 496 23.13 -8.31 -33.54
C ILE A 496 23.37 -9.77 -34.01
N ASN A 497 23.64 -10.70 -33.09
CA ASN A 497 23.92 -12.10 -33.45
C ASN A 497 22.65 -12.93 -33.68
N LEU A 498 21.50 -12.51 -33.15
CA LEU A 498 20.23 -13.21 -33.35
C LEU A 498 19.63 -12.95 -34.75
N MET A 499 19.96 -11.81 -35.38
CA MET A 499 19.56 -11.48 -36.76
C MET A 499 20.38 -12.17 -37.86
N LYS A 500 21.59 -12.66 -37.55
CA LYS A 500 22.47 -13.29 -38.57
C LYS A 500 22.05 -14.71 -38.98
N LYS A 501 20.97 -15.26 -38.42
CA LYS A 501 20.55 -16.66 -38.65
C LYS A 501 19.23 -16.87 -39.41
N VAL A 502 18.67 -15.85 -40.07
CA VAL A 502 17.49 -16.05 -40.93
C VAL A 502 17.68 -15.39 -42.30
N PRO A 503 18.15 -16.13 -43.32
CA PRO A 503 17.94 -15.76 -44.71
C PRO A 503 16.66 -16.40 -45.28
N ALA A 504 16.03 -15.67 -46.20
CA ALA A 504 14.93 -16.06 -47.11
C ALA A 504 13.48 -15.75 -46.68
N LEU A 505 13.07 -14.49 -46.84
CA LEU A 505 11.69 -14.18 -47.26
C LEU A 505 11.65 -12.84 -48.05
N MET A 506 12.54 -12.68 -49.03
CA MET A 506 12.53 -11.53 -49.95
C MET A 506 12.07 -12.00 -51.32
N GLY A 507 10.83 -11.70 -51.69
CA GLY A 507 10.36 -11.94 -53.05
C GLY A 507 8.86 -11.74 -53.26
N ALA A 508 8.39 -10.49 -53.32
CA ALA A 508 7.35 -9.98 -54.25
C ALA A 508 6.99 -8.51 -53.96
N PRO A 509 6.67 -7.68 -54.98
CA PRO A 509 6.55 -6.22 -54.86
C PRO A 509 5.20 -5.77 -54.28
N ALA A 510 5.22 -4.71 -53.46
CA ALA A 510 4.04 -4.12 -52.83
C ALA A 510 3.28 -3.17 -53.79
N ALA A 511 1.99 -3.44 -54.02
CA ALA A 511 1.09 -2.48 -54.65
C ALA A 511 0.50 -1.54 -53.58
N ALA A 512 0.56 -0.24 -53.85
CA ALA A 512 0.03 0.82 -53.00
C ALA A 512 -1.50 0.89 -53.11
N VAL A 513 -2.21 1.05 -51.98
CA VAL A 513 -3.62 1.45 -51.99
C VAL A 513 -3.77 2.73 -51.17
N ALA A 514 -4.29 3.76 -51.83
CA ALA A 514 -4.58 5.08 -51.31
C ALA A 514 -6.09 5.20 -51.01
N GLY A 515 -6.41 5.76 -49.85
CA GLY A 515 -7.63 6.55 -49.54
C GLY A 515 -9.03 5.89 -49.58
N GLY A 516 -9.80 6.06 -48.50
CA GLY A 516 -11.28 6.11 -48.55
C GLY A 516 -12.05 5.09 -47.71
N GLU A 517 -13.18 5.51 -47.14
CA GLU A 517 -13.99 4.93 -46.05
C GLU A 517 -14.74 3.60 -46.33
N ALA A 518 -14.92 2.84 -45.23
CA ALA A 518 -16.03 1.94 -44.84
C ALA A 518 -16.62 0.88 -45.79
N ALA A 519 -16.55 -0.40 -45.38
CA ALA A 519 -17.70 -1.32 -45.34
C ALA A 519 -17.37 -2.64 -44.59
N LEU A 520 -18.22 -3.00 -43.62
CA LEU A 520 -18.31 -4.33 -42.98
C LEU A 520 -19.13 -5.27 -43.87
N ALA A 521 -18.70 -6.54 -44.01
CA ALA A 521 -19.60 -7.67 -44.22
C ALA A 521 -18.94 -9.01 -43.84
N VAL A 522 -19.69 -9.81 -43.07
CA VAL A 522 -19.34 -11.08 -42.41
C VAL A 522 -19.40 -12.27 -43.39
N GLY A 523 -18.50 -13.27 -43.24
CA GLY A 523 -18.62 -14.56 -43.92
C GLY A 523 -17.61 -15.63 -43.45
N VAL A 524 -18.13 -16.61 -42.73
CA VAL A 524 -17.54 -17.84 -42.14
C VAL A 524 -16.41 -18.53 -42.94
N GLY A 525 -15.31 -18.88 -42.26
CA GLY A 525 -14.47 -20.05 -42.59
C GLY A 525 -12.98 -19.79 -42.89
N ALA A 526 -12.11 -20.04 -41.89
CA ALA A 526 -10.65 -20.25 -42.00
C ALA A 526 -9.84 -19.21 -42.80
N GLY A 527 -9.75 -17.99 -42.24
CA GLY A 527 -9.03 -16.86 -42.83
C GLY A 527 -7.51 -16.91 -42.63
N VAL A 528 -6.79 -17.31 -43.67
CA VAL A 528 -5.50 -16.70 -44.00
C VAL A 528 -5.80 -15.54 -44.95
N THR A 529 -5.08 -14.43 -44.78
CA THR A 529 -4.95 -13.24 -45.67
C THR A 529 -5.65 -11.94 -45.22
N ALA A 530 -4.80 -10.95 -44.86
CA ALA A 530 -4.84 -9.53 -45.24
C ALA A 530 -4.02 -8.60 -44.32
N ALA A 531 -3.06 -9.09 -43.52
CA ALA A 531 -2.23 -8.26 -42.61
C ALA A 531 -0.73 -8.18 -42.96
N ALA A 532 -0.24 -8.86 -44.00
CA ALA A 532 1.20 -9.12 -44.13
C ALA A 532 2.05 -7.98 -44.74
N VAL A 533 1.45 -7.01 -45.43
CA VAL A 533 2.22 -5.96 -46.15
C VAL A 533 2.42 -4.68 -45.32
N ALA A 534 1.49 -4.37 -44.40
CA ALA A 534 1.66 -3.26 -43.46
C ALA A 534 2.65 -3.60 -42.32
N ALA A 535 2.74 -4.88 -41.95
CA ALA A 535 3.61 -5.35 -40.89
C ALA A 535 5.11 -5.12 -41.19
N THR A 536 5.57 -5.36 -42.44
CA THR A 536 6.99 -5.23 -42.80
C THR A 536 7.45 -3.78 -42.89
N GLY A 537 6.62 -2.88 -43.43
CA GLY A 537 6.91 -1.44 -43.44
C GLY A 537 6.89 -0.82 -42.04
N GLY A 538 5.97 -1.29 -41.19
CA GLY A 538 5.87 -0.89 -39.78
C GLY A 538 7.10 -1.34 -38.97
N VAL A 539 7.54 -2.60 -39.11
CA VAL A 539 8.73 -3.13 -38.43
C VAL A 539 9.98 -2.33 -38.78
N LEU A 540 10.22 -2.09 -40.09
CA LEU A 540 11.41 -1.37 -40.53
C LEU A 540 11.38 0.11 -40.11
N GLY A 541 10.20 0.74 -40.17
CA GLY A 541 10.00 2.10 -39.68
C GLY A 541 10.20 2.24 -38.17
N GLY A 542 9.77 1.24 -37.39
CA GLY A 542 9.95 1.22 -35.94
C GLY A 542 11.40 1.03 -35.50
N ILE A 543 12.18 0.19 -36.20
CA ILE A 543 13.62 0.02 -35.91
C ILE A 543 14.39 1.29 -36.23
N ILE A 544 14.15 1.88 -37.41
CA ILE A 544 14.82 3.12 -37.85
C ILE A 544 14.46 4.31 -36.96
N GLY A 545 13.18 4.41 -36.58
CA GLY A 545 12.72 5.45 -35.66
C GLY A 545 13.33 5.29 -34.26
N HIS A 546 13.42 4.05 -33.75
CA HIS A 546 14.01 3.76 -32.45
C HIS A 546 15.51 4.07 -32.42
N GLU A 547 16.29 3.63 -33.40
CA GLU A 547 17.72 3.96 -33.50
C GLU A 547 17.95 5.47 -33.63
N ALA A 548 17.11 6.18 -34.39
CA ALA A 548 17.23 7.64 -34.55
C ALA A 548 16.81 8.43 -33.31
N ALA A 549 15.94 7.87 -32.47
CA ALA A 549 15.52 8.46 -31.20
C ALA A 549 16.58 8.31 -30.10
N GLN A 550 17.56 7.39 -30.25
CA GLN A 550 18.64 7.20 -29.27
C GLN A 550 19.50 8.46 -29.15
N GLY A 551 19.72 8.90 -27.90
CA GLY A 551 20.50 10.12 -27.60
C GLY A 551 19.74 11.43 -27.80
N ALA A 552 18.41 11.41 -27.87
CA ALA A 552 17.58 12.62 -27.78
C ALA A 552 17.50 13.11 -26.33
N GLU A 553 17.57 14.43 -26.12
CA GLU A 553 17.50 15.03 -24.78
C GLU A 553 16.06 15.18 -24.28
N THR A 554 15.09 15.20 -25.20
CA THR A 554 13.66 15.34 -24.88
C THR A 554 12.80 14.45 -25.75
N ALA A 555 11.58 14.12 -25.29
CA ALA A 555 10.63 13.32 -26.08
C ALA A 555 10.25 14.00 -27.40
N GLN A 556 10.15 15.33 -27.43
CA GLN A 556 9.84 16.07 -28.65
C GLN A 556 10.99 15.99 -29.68
N ASP A 557 12.24 16.11 -29.22
CA ASP A 557 13.43 15.90 -30.05
C ASP A 557 13.49 14.45 -30.56
N ALA A 558 13.16 13.47 -29.71
CA ALA A 558 13.10 12.06 -30.09
C ALA A 558 12.07 11.81 -31.20
N VAL A 559 10.85 12.35 -31.06
CA VAL A 559 9.79 12.27 -32.09
C VAL A 559 10.27 12.93 -33.38
N GLU A 560 10.90 14.10 -33.32
CA GLU A 560 11.37 14.82 -34.50
C GLU A 560 12.50 14.06 -35.24
N ARG A 561 13.44 13.49 -34.49
CA ARG A 561 14.53 12.66 -35.04
C ARG A 561 13.98 11.38 -35.68
N ALA A 562 13.11 10.66 -34.98
CA ALA A 562 12.46 9.46 -35.49
C ALA A 562 11.65 9.76 -36.76
N ALA A 563 10.83 10.82 -36.75
CA ALA A 563 10.06 11.25 -37.91
C ALA A 563 10.96 11.63 -39.09
N LYS A 564 12.04 12.38 -38.87
CA LYS A 564 13.01 12.73 -39.92
C LYS A 564 13.69 11.50 -40.51
N ALA A 565 14.07 10.52 -39.68
CA ALA A 565 14.72 9.29 -40.13
C ALA A 565 13.76 8.42 -40.97
N VAL A 566 12.52 8.24 -40.50
CA VAL A 566 11.50 7.48 -41.23
C VAL A 566 11.09 8.16 -42.54
N ILE A 567 10.93 9.49 -42.54
CA ILE A 567 10.62 10.27 -43.76
C ILE A 567 11.82 10.25 -44.72
N GLY A 568 13.05 10.35 -44.22
CA GLY A 568 14.28 10.26 -44.99
C GLY A 568 14.39 8.92 -45.72
N GLN A 569 14.13 7.82 -45.01
CA GLN A 569 14.13 6.48 -45.60
C GLN A 569 12.97 6.29 -46.60
N ARG A 570 11.79 6.85 -46.34
CA ARG A 570 10.68 6.83 -47.31
C ARG A 570 11.02 7.59 -48.59
N LYS A 571 11.83 8.65 -48.51
CA LYS A 571 12.32 9.41 -49.67
C LYS A 571 13.43 8.68 -50.43
N SER A 572 14.31 7.94 -49.74
CA SER A 572 15.36 7.13 -50.39
C SER A 572 14.76 5.95 -51.17
N LEU A 573 13.69 5.33 -50.65
CA LEU A 573 12.94 4.25 -51.30
C LEU A 573 12.02 4.71 -52.46
N ARG A 574 11.85 6.03 -52.66
CA ARG A 574 11.01 6.63 -53.72
C ARG A 574 11.82 7.27 -54.85
N ARG A 575 13.16 7.22 -54.82
CA ARG A 575 13.98 7.61 -55.99
C ARG A 575 13.99 6.44 -56.98
N PRO A 576 13.74 6.68 -58.27
CA PRO A 576 13.57 5.65 -59.29
C PRO A 576 14.82 4.81 -59.52
#